data_AF-S0JJL2-F1
#
_entry.id   AF-S0JJL2-F1
#
_cell.length_a   1.000
_cell.length_b   1.000
_cell.length_c   1.000
_cell.angle_alpha   90.00
_cell.angle_beta   90.00
_cell.angle_gamma   90.00
#
_symmetry.space_group_name_H-M   'P 1'
#
loop_
_entity.id
_entity.type
_entity.pdbx_description
1 polymer ?
#
loop_
_entity_poly.entity_id
_entity_poly.type
_entity_poly.pdbx_seq_one_letter_code
_entity_poly.pdbx_strand_id
1 'polypeptide(L)'
;MAFSYDKLWKLLIDRKMTKENFRILIKASPTTIAAMGKGEGISPKVLDRICTAFHCQPGDIMEHVPNINTAETKPFSEHAEPAKPFSESNEPVRSFSERSEESSLSTN
;
A
#
# COMPACT_ATOMS: atom_id res chain seq x y z
N MET A 1 -11.42 -16.04 15.58
CA MET A 1 -10.83 -15.29 14.45
C MET A 1 -9.44 -15.85 14.23
N ALA A 2 -9.05 -16.11 12.98
CA ALA A 2 -7.69 -16.59 12.68
C ALA A 2 -6.69 -15.42 12.64
N PHE A 3 -7.14 -14.23 12.22
CA PHE A 3 -6.30 -13.03 12.10
C PHE A 3 -6.98 -11.83 12.76
N SER A 4 -6.21 -10.99 13.45
CA SER A 4 -6.62 -9.66 13.91
C SER A 4 -5.95 -8.58 13.07
N TYR A 5 -6.73 -7.55 12.72
CA TYR A 5 -6.30 -6.37 11.98
C TYR A 5 -6.41 -5.08 12.82
N ASP A 6 -6.47 -5.20 14.16
CA ASP A 6 -6.64 -4.05 15.06
C ASP A 6 -5.49 -3.04 14.94
N LYS A 7 -4.28 -3.52 14.64
CA LYS A 7 -3.10 -2.68 14.42
C LYS A 7 -3.25 -1.79 13.18
N LEU A 8 -3.79 -2.34 12.10
CA LEU A 8 -4.10 -1.58 10.88
C LEU A 8 -5.12 -0.47 11.13
N TRP A 9 -6.20 -0.75 11.88
CA TRP A 9 -7.22 0.24 12.19
C TRP A 9 -6.69 1.38 13.07
N LYS A 10 -5.78 1.08 14.01
CA LYS A 10 -5.09 2.09 14.81
C LYS A 10 -4.21 2.99 13.94
N LEU A 11 -3.41 2.41 13.06
CA LEU A 11 -2.54 3.15 12.13
C LEU A 11 -3.35 4.12 11.24
N LEU A 12 -4.54 3.71 10.82
CA LEU A 12 -5.47 4.57 10.08
C LEU A 12 -5.95 5.78 10.88
N ILE A 13 -6.24 5.60 12.17
CA ILE A 13 -6.64 6.68 13.07
C ILE A 13 -5.47 7.64 13.29
N ASP A 14 -4.26 7.11 13.51
CA ASP A 14 -3.06 7.92 13.72
C ASP A 14 -2.77 8.84 12.53
N ARG A 15 -3.04 8.36 11.31
CA ARG A 15 -2.88 9.14 10.08
C ARG A 15 -4.11 9.96 9.68
N LYS A 16 -5.14 10.03 10.53
CA LYS A 16 -6.42 10.73 10.27
C LYS A 16 -7.07 10.33 8.94
N MET A 17 -7.02 9.04 8.59
CA MET A 17 -7.63 8.52 7.36
C MET A 17 -8.96 7.83 7.66
N THR A 18 -9.94 8.04 6.79
CA THR A 18 -11.21 7.28 6.82
C THR A 18 -11.06 5.96 6.09
N LYS A 19 -11.94 4.99 6.40
CA LYS A 19 -11.98 3.68 5.73
C LYS A 19 -12.19 3.82 4.21
N GLU A 20 -12.89 4.87 3.79
CA GLU A 20 -13.10 5.20 2.37
C GLU A 20 -11.80 5.63 1.69
N ASN A 21 -11.05 6.54 2.32
CA ASN A 21 -9.74 6.97 1.79
C ASN A 21 -8.75 5.80 1.72
N PHE A 22 -8.74 4.93 2.72
CA PHE A 22 -7.94 3.70 2.71
C PHE A 22 -8.29 2.79 1.53
N ARG A 23 -9.59 2.58 1.27
CA ARG A 23 -10.06 1.78 0.13
C ARG A 23 -9.56 2.37 -1.20
N ILE A 24 -9.61 3.69 -1.35
CA ILE A 24 -9.18 4.40 -2.56
C ILE A 24 -7.65 4.28 -2.72
N LEU A 25 -6.88 4.47 -1.65
CA LEU A 25 -5.42 4.37 -1.64
C LEU A 25 -4.93 3.00 -2.13
N ILE A 26 -5.51 1.92 -1.62
CA ILE A 26 -5.06 0.55 -1.91
C ILE A 26 -5.72 -0.02 -3.16
N LYS A 27 -6.70 0.71 -3.71
CA LYS A 27 -7.55 0.23 -4.81
C LYS A 27 -8.13 -1.15 -4.48
N ALA A 28 -8.63 -1.28 -3.26
CA ALA A 28 -9.21 -2.51 -2.76
C ALA A 28 -10.71 -2.56 -3.03
N SER A 29 -11.22 -3.78 -3.21
CA SER A 29 -12.66 -4.03 -3.23
C SER A 29 -13.24 -3.77 -1.83
N PRO A 30 -14.49 -3.27 -1.72
CA PRO A 30 -15.17 -3.15 -0.44
C PRO A 30 -15.31 -4.51 0.27
N THR A 31 -15.33 -5.59 -0.50
CA THR A 31 -15.33 -6.97 0.05
C THR A 31 -14.07 -7.27 0.85
N THR A 32 -12.91 -6.77 0.43
CA THR A 32 -11.65 -6.98 1.15
C THR A 32 -11.62 -6.21 2.47
N ILE A 33 -12.18 -4.99 2.49
CA ILE A 33 -12.34 -4.19 3.72
C ILE A 33 -13.24 -4.93 4.72
N ALA A 34 -14.35 -5.49 4.25
CA ALA A 34 -15.27 -6.27 5.07
C ALA A 34 -14.63 -7.56 5.60
N ALA A 35 -13.85 -8.27 4.78
CA ALA A 35 -13.11 -9.48 5.18
C ALA A 35 -12.12 -9.18 6.32
N MET A 36 -11.37 -8.06 6.23
CA MET A 36 -10.50 -7.59 7.31
C MET A 36 -11.28 -7.28 8.61
N GLY A 37 -12.46 -6.69 8.49
CA GLY A 37 -13.35 -6.45 9.63
C GLY A 37 -13.88 -7.73 10.30
N LYS A 38 -13.93 -8.84 9.57
CA LYS A 38 -14.36 -10.16 10.08
C LYS A 38 -13.20 -11.02 10.58
N GLY A 39 -11.95 -10.60 10.39
CA GLY A 39 -10.76 -11.40 10.70
C GLY A 39 -10.51 -12.54 9.71
N GLU A 40 -10.98 -12.38 8.46
CA GLU A 40 -10.69 -13.28 7.35
C GLU A 40 -9.34 -12.96 6.69
N GLY A 41 -8.74 -13.94 6.03
CA GLY A 41 -7.49 -13.73 5.29
C GLY A 41 -7.70 -12.89 4.02
N ILE A 42 -6.75 -12.00 3.73
CA ILE A 42 -6.74 -11.21 2.49
C ILE A 42 -5.74 -11.77 1.47
N SER A 43 -5.95 -11.45 0.20
CA SER A 43 -5.00 -11.80 -0.85
C SER A 43 -3.66 -11.08 -0.66
N PRO A 44 -2.51 -11.75 -0.89
CA PRO A 44 -1.19 -11.15 -0.71
C PRO A 44 -0.95 -9.92 -1.61
N LYS A 45 -1.62 -9.84 -2.77
CA LYS A 45 -1.59 -8.65 -3.64
C LYS A 45 -2.16 -7.38 -2.97
N VAL A 46 -3.14 -7.54 -2.07
CA VAL A 46 -3.71 -6.40 -1.34
C VAL A 46 -2.78 -6.01 -0.19
N LEU A 47 -2.22 -7.01 0.49
CA LEU A 47 -1.22 -6.82 1.54
C LEU A 47 -0.01 -6.02 1.04
N ASP A 48 0.55 -6.39 -0.11
CA ASP A 48 1.68 -5.71 -0.74
C ASP A 48 1.41 -4.21 -1.01
N ARG A 49 0.21 -3.88 -1.50
CA ARG A 49 -0.20 -2.49 -1.72
C ARG A 49 -0.34 -1.71 -0.41
N ILE A 50 -0.84 -2.34 0.65
CA ILE A 50 -0.91 -1.72 1.99
C ILE A 50 0.51 -1.45 2.48
N CYS A 51 1.38 -2.45 2.46
CA CYS A 51 2.77 -2.34 2.89
C CYS A 51 3.50 -1.22 2.14
N THR A 52 3.30 -1.12 0.82
CA THR A 52 3.90 -0.07 -0.02
C THR A 52 3.32 1.31 0.28
N ALA A 53 2.02 1.44 0.50
CA ALA A 53 1.38 2.74 0.77
C ALA A 53 1.73 3.31 2.15
N PHE A 54 1.90 2.43 3.14
CA PHE A 54 2.16 2.84 4.53
C PHE A 54 3.63 2.70 4.93
N HIS A 55 4.47 2.09 4.09
CA HIS A 55 5.85 1.71 4.35
C HIS A 55 5.98 0.88 5.64
N CYS A 56 5.16 -0.17 5.75
CA CYS A 56 5.10 -1.03 6.93
C CYS A 56 5.26 -2.51 6.55
N GLN A 57 5.58 -3.35 7.52
CA GLN A 57 5.64 -4.79 7.33
C GLN A 57 4.27 -5.44 7.58
N PRO A 58 3.99 -6.62 6.99
CA PRO A 58 2.73 -7.31 7.21
C PRO A 58 2.49 -7.65 8.70
N GLY A 59 3.55 -7.89 9.49
CA GLY A 59 3.45 -8.12 10.94
C GLY A 59 2.99 -6.91 11.75
N ASP A 60 3.12 -5.69 11.21
CA ASP A 60 2.68 -4.46 11.88
C ASP A 60 1.19 -4.19 11.67
N ILE A 61 0.57 -4.80 10.64
CA ILE A 61 -0.81 -4.56 10.25
C ILE A 61 -1.75 -5.73 10.56
N MET A 62 -1.22 -6.97 10.58
CA MET A 62 -1.99 -8.17 10.91
C MET A 62 -1.24 -9.06 11.89
N GLU A 63 -1.99 -9.71 12.77
CA GLU A 63 -1.46 -10.66 13.73
C GLU A 63 -2.33 -11.92 13.73
N HIS A 64 -1.68 -13.09 13.74
CA HIS A 64 -2.39 -14.35 13.91
C HIS A 64 -2.63 -14.56 15.41
N VAL A 65 -3.89 -14.65 15.81
CA VAL A 65 -4.28 -14.82 17.22
C VAL A 65 -4.67 -16.28 17.47
N PRO A 66 -3.75 -17.14 17.97
CA PRO A 66 -4.13 -18.45 18.47
C PRO A 66 -5.01 -18.28 19.73
N ASN A 67 -5.96 -19.19 19.97
CA ASN A 67 -6.77 -19.22 21.19
C ASN A 67 -5.94 -19.64 22.42
N ILE A 68 -4.95 -18.83 22.80
CA ILE A 68 -4.23 -18.94 24.06
C ILE A 68 -4.35 -17.60 24.79
N ASN A 69 -5.22 -17.58 25.80
CA ASN A 69 -5.23 -16.51 26.78
C ASN A 69 -3.87 -16.53 27.49
N THR A 70 -3.02 -15.53 27.30
CA THR A 70 -2.06 -14.98 28.29
C THR A 70 -1.17 -13.90 27.64
N ALA A 71 -1.37 -12.69 28.13
CA ALA A 71 -0.38 -11.68 28.50
C ALA A 71 0.82 -11.37 27.55
N GLU A 72 0.86 -10.08 27.18
CA GLU A 72 2.04 -9.26 26.90
C GLU A 72 2.89 -9.60 25.67
N THR A 73 2.80 -8.74 24.65
CA THR A 73 4.01 -8.16 24.05
C THR A 73 3.79 -6.68 23.79
N LYS A 74 4.34 -5.88 24.70
CA LYS A 74 4.69 -4.48 24.45
C LYS A 74 5.74 -4.40 23.34
N PRO A 75 5.80 -3.27 22.63
CA PRO A 75 6.54 -3.13 21.38
C PRO A 75 8.04 -3.14 21.64
N PHE A 76 8.77 -4.05 20.98
CA PHE A 76 10.21 -3.95 20.88
C PHE A 76 10.54 -3.28 19.54
N SER A 77 10.95 -2.01 19.64
CA SER A 77 11.80 -1.20 18.76
C SER A 77 12.03 -1.71 17.33
N GLU A 78 11.84 -0.89 16.31
CA GLU A 78 12.92 0.05 15.94
C GLU A 78 12.36 1.35 15.33
N HIS A 79 12.85 2.48 15.83
CA HIS A 79 12.74 3.76 15.15
C HIS A 79 13.43 3.68 13.80
N ALA A 80 12.69 3.92 12.73
CA ALA A 80 13.23 4.44 11.48
C ALA A 80 12.29 5.52 10.92
N GLU A 81 12.29 6.69 11.55
CA GLU A 81 12.37 7.90 10.73
C GLU A 81 13.84 7.98 10.33
N PRO A 82 14.19 8.04 9.03
CA PRO A 82 13.71 9.10 8.15
C PRO A 82 13.46 8.66 6.69
N ALA A 83 12.33 9.07 6.11
CA ALA A 83 12.26 9.24 4.66
C ALA A 83 11.23 10.32 4.27
N LYS A 84 11.44 11.55 4.74
CA LYS A 84 11.19 12.75 3.92
C LYS A 84 12.37 13.70 4.16
N PRO A 85 12.87 14.46 3.17
CA PRO A 85 12.08 15.01 2.06
C PRO A 85 12.80 15.08 0.69
N PHE A 86 12.01 15.36 -0.34
CA PHE A 86 12.34 16.19 -1.52
C PHE A 86 13.35 15.70 -2.58
N SER A 87 12.82 15.37 -3.76
CA SER A 87 13.29 15.96 -5.03
C SER A 87 12.10 15.89 -6.00
N GLU A 88 11.30 16.94 -6.12
CA GLU A 88 11.58 18.08 -7.01
C GLU A 88 11.26 17.74 -8.47
N SER A 89 10.21 18.42 -8.94
CA SER A 89 9.87 18.71 -10.32
C SER A 89 11.07 18.74 -11.28
N ASN A 90 11.11 17.82 -12.25
CA ASN A 90 11.23 18.09 -13.69
C ASN A 90 11.66 16.83 -14.44
N GLU A 91 10.72 16.15 -15.10
CA GLU A 91 11.02 15.59 -16.43
C GLU A 91 10.24 16.45 -17.42
N PRO A 92 10.85 17.52 -17.99
CA PRO A 92 10.35 18.05 -19.23
C PRO A 92 10.75 17.03 -20.29
N VAL A 93 9.80 16.18 -20.71
CA VAL A 93 9.94 15.52 -22.00
C VAL A 93 9.79 16.62 -23.05
N ARG A 94 10.87 17.39 -23.25
CA ARG A 94 11.08 18.24 -24.42
C ARG A 94 10.89 17.33 -25.62
N SER A 95 9.84 17.63 -26.39
CA SER A 95 9.93 18.15 -27.76
C SER A 95 10.63 17.18 -28.73
N PHE A 96 9.88 16.54 -29.62
CA PHE A 96 9.49 17.10 -30.94
C PHE A 96 10.49 16.67 -32.02
N SER A 97 10.06 15.70 -32.83
CA SER A 97 10.40 15.43 -34.25
C SER A 97 10.07 13.96 -34.50
N GLU A 98 9.29 13.54 -35.49
CA GLU A 98 8.76 14.21 -36.66
C GLU A 98 7.53 13.42 -37.10
N ARG A 99 6.49 14.18 -37.44
CA ARG A 99 5.33 13.70 -38.16
C ARG A 99 5.71 13.68 -39.65
N SER A 100 5.41 12.55 -40.30
CA SER A 100 5.12 12.42 -41.73
C SER A 100 6.22 12.78 -42.73
N GLU A 101 6.62 11.82 -43.57
CA GLU A 101 6.03 11.68 -44.91
C GLU A 101 6.52 10.38 -45.57
N GLU A 102 5.55 9.61 -46.07
CA GLU A 102 5.75 8.68 -47.17
C GLU A 102 6.37 9.42 -48.36
N SER A 103 7.45 8.90 -48.95
CA SER A 103 7.52 8.79 -50.41
C SER A 103 8.70 7.94 -50.88
N SER A 104 8.37 6.73 -51.35
CA SER A 104 8.56 6.26 -52.72
C SER A 104 9.93 6.34 -53.43
N LEU A 105 10.24 5.22 -54.12
CA LEU A 105 11.20 5.02 -55.24
C LEU A 105 12.69 5.07 -54.89
N SER A 106 13.62 4.36 -55.52
CA SER A 106 13.65 3.35 -56.59
C SER A 106 15.14 2.96 -56.70
N THR A 107 15.40 1.68 -56.93
CA THR A 107 16.46 1.10 -57.79
C THR A 107 17.74 1.91 -58.05
N ASN A 108 18.88 1.34 -57.66
CA ASN A 108 19.95 0.95 -58.59
C ASN A 108 20.77 -0.19 -57.97
#